data_AF-A0A523NVE2-F1
#
_entry.id   AF-A0A523NVE2-F1
#
_cell.length_a   1.000
_cell.length_b   1.000
_cell.length_c   1.000
_cell.angle_alpha   90.00
_cell.angle_beta   90.00
_cell.angle_gamma   90.00
#
_symmetry.space_group_name_H-M   'P 1'
#
loop_
_entity.id
_entity.type
_entity.pdbx_description
1 polymer ?
#
loop_
_entity_poly.entity_id
_entity_poly.type
_entity_poly.pdbx_seq_one_letter_code
_entity_poly.pdbx_strand_id
1 'polypeptide(L)' 'RADGLTYSQFMHGLKKANVELDRKVLSDMAIHNEHSFKALMNTARAQLSG' A
#
# COMPACT_ATOMS: atom_id res chain seq x y z
N ARG A 1 -1.50 7.27 -18.17
CA ARG A 1 -1.25 7.22 -16.71
C ARG A 1 -1.29 5.75 -16.32
N ALA A 2 -0.14 5.11 -16.19
CA ALA A 2 -0.04 3.67 -16.01
C ALA A 2 -0.48 3.30 -14.57
N ASP A 3 -1.68 2.75 -14.45
CA ASP A 3 -2.12 1.59 -13.64
C ASP A 3 -1.50 1.21 -12.28
N GLY A 4 -0.74 2.05 -11.60
CA GLY A 4 -0.15 1.70 -10.30
C GLY A 4 -0.11 2.90 -9.38
N LEU A 5 -0.71 2.76 -8.20
CA LEU A 5 -0.57 3.72 -7.10
C LEU A 5 0.92 4.06 -6.95
N THR A 6 1.26 5.34 -7.00
CA THR A 6 2.61 5.76 -6.64
C THR A 6 2.86 5.45 -5.17
N TYR A 7 4.12 5.28 -4.78
CA TYR A 7 4.47 5.05 -3.38
C TYR A 7 3.82 6.08 -2.43
N SER A 8 3.81 7.36 -2.82
CA SER A 8 3.15 8.42 -2.05
C SER A 8 1.65 8.23 -1.94
N GLN A 9 0.97 7.81 -3.02
CA GLN A 9 -0.47 7.51 -2.98
C GLN A 9 -0.74 6.29 -2.10
N PHE A 10 0.02 5.21 -2.28
CA PHE A 10 -0.08 4.00 -1.45
C PHE A 10 0.08 4.33 0.04
N MET A 11 1.13 5.07 0.41
CA MET A 11 1.35 5.51 1.78
C MET A 11 0.24 6.41 2.30
N HIS A 12 -0.30 7.30 1.46
CA HIS A 12 -1.45 8.13 1.80
C HIS A 12 -2.70 7.28 2.08
N GLY A 13 -2.95 6.24 1.26
CA GLY A 13 -4.06 5.31 1.46
C GLY A 13 -3.93 4.48 2.74
N LEU A 14 -2.73 3.98 3.04
CA LEU A 14 -2.47 3.28 4.31
C LEU A 14 -2.68 4.19 5.52
N LYS A 15 -2.19 5.44 5.44
CA LYS A 15 -2.40 6.43 6.50
C LYS A 15 -3.89 6.73 6.72
N LYS A 16 -4.68 6.87 5.64
CA LYS A 16 -6.14 7.00 5.72
C LYS A 16 -6.81 5.77 6.34
N ALA A 17 -6.29 4.58 6.05
CA ALA A 17 -6.75 3.32 6.66
C ALA A 17 -6.33 3.16 8.14
N ASN A 18 -5.61 4.11 8.73
CA ASN A 18 -4.96 3.98 10.04
C ASN A 18 -4.03 2.76 10.13
N VAL A 19 -3.43 2.37 9.01
CA VAL A 19 -2.42 1.31 8.95
C VAL A 19 -1.04 1.93 9.08
N GLU A 20 -0.44 1.83 10.27
CA GLU A 20 0.95 2.18 10.50
C GLU A 20 1.83 0.99 10.12
N LEU A 21 2.50 1.09 8.96
CA LEU A 21 3.41 0.08 8.46
C LEU A 21 4.81 0.66 8.31
N ASP A 22 5.81 -0.05 8.83
CA ASP A 22 7.20 0.35 8.71
C ASP A 22 7.69 0.20 7.27
N ARG A 23 8.36 1.22 6.74
CA ARG A 23 8.84 1.23 5.36
C ARG A 23 9.80 0.08 5.05
N LYS A 24 10.55 -0.40 6.06
CA LYS A 24 11.45 -1.54 5.93
C LYS A 24 10.68 -2.84 5.73
N VAL A 25 9.65 -3.05 6.56
CA VAL A 25 8.77 -4.22 6.48
C VAL A 25 7.98 -4.19 5.17
N LEU A 26 7.54 -3.02 4.72
CA LEU A 26 6.88 -2.89 3.42
C LEU A 26 7.79 -3.33 2.27
N SER A 27 9.02 -2.84 2.23
CA SER A 27 9.96 -3.21 1.16
C SER A 27 10.27 -4.70 1.15
N ASP A 28 10.48 -5.28 2.33
CA ASP A 28 10.69 -6.72 2.49
C ASP A 28 9.45 -7.51 2.05
N MET A 29 8.26 -7.11 2.50
CA MET A 29 6.99 -7.73 2.14
C MET A 29 6.68 -7.62 0.65
N ALA A 30 7.03 -6.51 0.00
CA ALA A 30 6.83 -6.35 -1.44
C ALA A 30 7.67 -7.35 -2.26
N ILE A 31 8.82 -7.78 -1.72
CA ILE A 31 9.75 -8.72 -2.36
C ILE A 31 9.40 -10.17 -2.00
N HIS A 32 9.15 -10.43 -0.72
CA HIS A 32 9.01 -11.78 -0.16
C HIS A 32 7.56 -12.24 -0.03
N ASN A 33 6.59 -11.32 -0.04
CA ASN A 33 5.20 -11.59 0.32
C ASN A 33 4.21 -10.81 -0.57
N GLU A 34 4.15 -11.18 -1.84
CA GLU A 34 3.28 -10.53 -2.83
C GLU A 34 1.80 -10.52 -2.43
N HIS A 35 1.33 -11.54 -1.71
CA HIS A 35 -0.08 -11.69 -1.34
C HIS A 35 -0.48 -10.67 -0.29
N SER A 36 0.33 -10.53 0.77
CA SER A 36 0.14 -9.50 1.81
C SER A 36 0.28 -8.10 1.24
N PHE A 37 1.25 -7.89 0.34
CA PHE A 37 1.42 -6.61 -0.36
C PHE A 37 0.19 -6.26 -1.21
N LYS A 38 -0.36 -7.21 -1.99
CA LYS A 38 -1.60 -7.01 -2.76
C LYS A 38 -2.79 -6.65 -1.88
N ALA A 39 -2.94 -7.27 -0.70
CA ALA A 39 -4.00 -6.94 0.25
C ALA A 39 -3.88 -5.49 0.74
N LEU A 40 -2.68 -5.05 1.13
CA LEU A 40 -2.41 -3.67 1.53
C LEU A 40 -2.66 -2.68 0.37
N MET A 41 -2.28 -3.06 -0.85
CA MET A 41 -2.47 -2.24 -2.06
C MET A 41 -3.95 -2.03 -2.34
N ASN A 42 -4.78 -3.06 -2.15
CA ASN A 42 -6.22 -2.98 -2.27
C ASN A 42 -6.85 -2.10 -1.17
N THR A 43 -6.43 -2.28 0.08
CA THR A 43 -6.86 -1.41 1.21
C THR A 43 -6.51 0.06 0.95
N ALA A 44 -5.28 0.35 0.54
CA ALA A 44 -4.85 1.70 0.21
C ALA A 44 -5.66 2.28 -0.96
N ARG A 45 -5.91 1.48 -2.01
CA ARG A 45 -6.74 1.90 -3.16
C ARG A 45 -8.17 2.23 -2.77
N ALA A 46 -8.78 1.42 -1.89
CA ALA A 46 -10.12 1.66 -1.37
C ALA A 46 -10.22 3.01 -0.64
N GLN A 47 -9.21 3.37 0.16
CA GLN A 47 -9.18 4.64 0.89
C GLN A 47 -8.87 5.88 0.04
N LEU A 48 -8.30 5.69 -1.15
CA LEU A 48 -7.99 6.79 -2.08
C LEU A 48 -9.11 7.07 -3.07
N SER A 49 -10.01 6.10 -3.28
CA SER A 49 -11.14 6.22 -4.20
C SER A 49 -12.41 6.75 -3.53
N GLY A 50 -12.32 7.08 -2.23
CA GLY A 50 -13.38 7.69 -1.42
C GLY A 50 -13.05 9.11 -1.00
#